data_AF-A0A4U6LLU9-F1
#
_entry.id   AF-A0A4U6LLU9-F1
#
_cell.length_a   1.000
_cell.length_b   1.000
_cell.length_c   1.000
_cell.angle_alpha   90.00
_cell.angle_beta   90.00
_cell.angle_gamma   90.00
#
_symmetry.space_group_name_H-M   'P 1'
#
loop_
_entity.id
_entity.type
_entity.pdbx_description
1 polymer ?
#
loop_
_entity_poly.entity_id
_entity_poly.type
_entity_poly.pdbx_seq_one_letter_code
_entity_poly.pdbx_strand_id
1 'polypeptide(L)'
;MDNNLEKLESVLKNIRKYEKLGLDTSYLKLFIKNYKFFLDLNNIKPDYSDSQRFKILEEILNNRQLFPKISDIIYFSNFNLGVEFKSQNASREVTINRIIKRAEKDEAFRNILKSKLSNLISMGHYKEQKLTSTSKSINYNDLEEWAKMLKDI
;
A
#
# COMPACT_ATOMS: atom_id res chain seq x y z
N MET A 1 -6.77 -7.76 -3.17
CA MET A 1 -8.16 -8.08 -2.75
C MET A 1 -8.56 -9.34 -3.53
N ASP A 2 -9.43 -10.23 -3.01
CA ASP A 2 -9.61 -11.56 -3.66
C ASP A 2 -9.86 -11.37 -5.17
N ASN A 3 -9.15 -12.12 -6.02
CA ASN A 3 -9.17 -11.87 -7.47
C ASN A 3 -10.60 -11.97 -8.03
N ASN A 4 -11.48 -12.75 -7.39
CA ASN A 4 -12.88 -12.83 -7.77
C ASN A 4 -13.68 -11.64 -7.24
N LEU A 5 -13.39 -11.14 -6.03
CA LEU A 5 -13.97 -9.91 -5.50
C LEU A 5 -13.65 -8.69 -6.38
N GLU A 6 -12.38 -8.51 -6.77
CA GLU A 6 -11.96 -7.41 -7.67
C GLU A 6 -12.67 -7.49 -9.02
N LYS A 7 -12.79 -8.70 -9.58
CA LYS A 7 -13.55 -8.94 -10.82
C LYS A 7 -15.03 -8.60 -10.66
N LEU A 8 -15.66 -9.00 -9.56
CA LEU A 8 -17.07 -8.72 -9.30
C LEU A 8 -17.35 -7.21 -9.16
N GLU A 9 -16.47 -6.47 -8.49
CA GLU A 9 -16.57 -5.01 -8.40
C GLU A 9 -16.36 -4.32 -9.75
N SER A 10 -15.43 -4.82 -10.55
CA SER A 10 -15.21 -4.34 -11.92
C SER A 10 -16.42 -4.60 -12.81
N VAL A 11 -17.02 -5.79 -12.73
CA VAL A 11 -18.27 -6.14 -13.43
C VAL A 11 -19.39 -5.18 -13.00
N LEU A 12 -19.57 -4.94 -11.69
CA LEU A 12 -20.57 -4.00 -11.18
C LEU A 12 -20.36 -2.58 -11.76
N LYS A 13 -19.11 -2.13 -11.84
CA LYS A 13 -18.76 -0.82 -12.43
C LYS A 13 -19.08 -0.77 -13.92
N ASN A 14 -18.81 -1.84 -14.66
CA ASN A 14 -19.05 -1.93 -16.10
C ASN A 14 -20.54 -1.97 -16.46
N ILE A 15 -21.37 -2.62 -15.62
CA ILE A 15 -22.81 -2.74 -15.87
C ILE A 15 -23.62 -1.54 -15.35
N ARG A 16 -22.99 -0.60 -14.62
CA ARG A 16 -23.66 0.60 -14.06
C ARG A 16 -24.38 1.44 -15.11
N LYS A 17 -23.91 1.43 -16.35
CA LYS A 17 -24.60 2.11 -17.47
C LYS A 17 -25.96 1.46 -17.80
N TYR A 18 -26.07 0.14 -17.65
CA TYR A 18 -27.31 -0.60 -17.87
C TYR A 18 -28.24 -0.53 -16.65
N GLU A 19 -27.70 -0.32 -15.47
CA GLU A 19 -28.49 -0.06 -14.25
C GLU A 19 -29.36 1.19 -14.42
N LYS A 20 -28.83 2.25 -15.06
CA LYS A 20 -29.60 3.45 -15.44
C LYS A 20 -30.69 3.18 -16.48
N LEU A 21 -30.61 2.05 -17.18
CA LEU A 21 -31.57 1.61 -18.20
C LEU A 21 -32.56 0.56 -17.65
N GLY A 22 -32.53 0.28 -16.34
CA GLY A 22 -33.48 -0.63 -15.69
C GLY A 22 -32.92 -2.04 -15.37
N LEU A 23 -31.64 -2.30 -15.58
CA LEU A 23 -31.01 -3.53 -15.10
C LEU A 23 -30.96 -3.53 -13.56
N ASP A 24 -31.64 -4.48 -12.92
CA ASP A 24 -31.53 -4.67 -11.48
C ASP A 24 -30.18 -5.32 -11.12
N THR A 25 -29.37 -4.62 -10.32
CA THR A 25 -28.07 -5.09 -9.83
C THR A 25 -28.08 -5.40 -8.32
N SER A 26 -29.25 -5.34 -7.67
CA SER A 26 -29.39 -5.47 -6.21
C SER A 26 -28.84 -6.78 -5.68
N TYR A 27 -29.10 -7.90 -6.38
CA TYR A 27 -28.57 -9.21 -6.01
C TYR A 27 -27.04 -9.28 -6.09
N LEU A 28 -26.43 -8.69 -7.14
CA LEU A 28 -24.98 -8.66 -7.28
C LEU A 28 -24.34 -7.79 -6.19
N LYS A 29 -24.94 -6.64 -5.85
CA LYS A 29 -24.48 -5.80 -4.74
C LYS A 29 -24.55 -6.52 -3.41
N LEU A 30 -25.66 -7.23 -3.15
CA LEU A 30 -25.86 -8.01 -1.94
C LEU A 30 -24.86 -9.17 -1.86
N PHE A 31 -24.63 -9.86 -2.98
CA PHE A 31 -23.63 -10.92 -3.07
C PHE A 31 -22.22 -10.41 -2.78
N ILE A 32 -21.79 -9.31 -3.40
CA ILE A 32 -20.48 -8.70 -3.15
C ILE A 32 -20.33 -8.33 -1.66
N LYS A 33 -21.37 -7.75 -1.05
CA LYS A 33 -21.37 -7.40 0.37
C LYS A 33 -21.20 -8.63 1.26
N ASN A 34 -21.97 -9.69 0.99
CA ASN A 34 -21.90 -10.93 1.77
C ASN A 34 -20.59 -11.68 1.55
N TYR A 35 -20.04 -11.64 0.33
CA TYR A 35 -18.77 -12.25 0.00
C TYR A 35 -17.61 -11.53 0.69
N LYS A 36 -17.61 -10.19 0.74
CA LYS A 36 -16.66 -9.42 1.57
C LYS A 36 -16.72 -9.85 3.03
N PHE A 37 -17.93 -9.88 3.58
CA PHE A 37 -18.13 -10.29 4.96
C PHE A 37 -17.65 -11.73 5.23
N PHE A 38 -17.86 -12.65 4.28
CA PHE A 38 -17.36 -14.01 4.35
C PHE A 38 -15.82 -14.06 4.34
N LEU A 39 -15.17 -13.30 3.46
CA LEU A 39 -13.71 -13.23 3.40
C LEU A 39 -13.14 -12.67 4.71
N ASP A 40 -13.75 -11.61 5.24
CA ASP A 40 -13.37 -10.99 6.52
C ASP A 40 -13.51 -11.97 7.69
N LEU A 41 -14.65 -12.68 7.78
CA LEU A 41 -14.90 -13.66 8.84
C LEU A 41 -13.90 -14.82 8.85
N ASN A 42 -13.45 -15.25 7.67
CA ASN A 42 -12.58 -16.40 7.52
C ASN A 42 -11.09 -16.02 7.42
N ASN A 43 -10.74 -14.74 7.58
CA ASN A 43 -9.39 -14.22 7.33
C ASN A 43 -8.84 -14.69 5.96
N ILE A 44 -9.71 -14.86 4.96
CA ILE A 44 -9.29 -15.24 3.60
C ILE A 44 -8.74 -13.98 2.97
N LYS A 45 -7.43 -13.80 3.16
CA LYS A 45 -6.71 -12.71 2.55
C LYS A 45 -6.59 -12.96 1.05
N PRO A 46 -6.59 -11.90 0.24
CA PRO A 46 -6.20 -12.03 -1.14
C PRO A 46 -4.84 -12.71 -1.29
N ASP A 47 -4.76 -13.62 -2.24
CA ASP A 47 -3.48 -14.03 -2.78
C ASP A 47 -2.95 -12.86 -3.62
N TYR A 48 -2.26 -11.92 -2.97
CA TYR A 48 -1.59 -10.84 -3.66
C TYR A 48 -0.54 -11.46 -4.57
N SER A 49 -0.69 -11.28 -5.89
CA SER A 49 0.42 -11.56 -6.80
C SER A 49 1.64 -10.74 -6.37
N ASP A 50 2.86 -11.23 -6.60
CA ASP A 50 4.09 -10.51 -6.22
C ASP A 50 4.06 -9.03 -6.64
N SER A 51 3.53 -8.75 -7.84
CA SER A 51 3.34 -7.38 -8.34
C SER A 51 2.40 -6.51 -7.50
N GLN A 52 1.38 -7.08 -6.86
CA GLN A 52 0.49 -6.35 -5.96
C GLN A 52 1.11 -6.18 -4.57
N ARG A 53 1.95 -7.13 -4.12
CA ARG A 53 2.69 -7.02 -2.85
C ARG A 53 3.67 -5.84 -2.88
N PHE A 54 4.34 -5.62 -4.02
CA PHE A 54 5.26 -4.48 -4.18
C PHE A 54 4.55 -3.12 -4.29
N LYS A 55 3.29 -3.07 -4.73
CA LYS A 55 2.49 -1.82 -4.71
C LYS A 55 2.29 -1.29 -3.30
N ILE A 56 2.17 -2.17 -2.30
CA ILE A 56 2.04 -1.74 -0.90
C ILE A 56 3.33 -1.05 -0.45
N LEU A 57 4.50 -1.62 -0.78
CA LEU A 57 5.79 -0.97 -0.50
C LEU A 57 5.90 0.37 -1.23
N GLU A 58 5.41 0.44 -2.47
CA GLU A 58 5.35 1.68 -3.25
C GLU A 58 4.50 2.74 -2.54
N GLU A 59 3.27 2.41 -2.13
CA GLU A 59 2.35 3.32 -1.46
C GLU A 59 2.93 3.86 -0.15
N ILE A 60 3.53 2.99 0.67
CA ILE A 60 4.17 3.38 1.94
C ILE A 60 5.34 4.34 1.69
N LEU A 61 6.24 4.00 0.76
CA LEU A 61 7.40 4.84 0.44
C LEU A 61 6.98 6.15 -0.23
N ASN A 62 5.88 6.16 -0.98
CA ASN A 62 5.39 7.36 -1.65
C ASN A 62 4.57 8.27 -0.72
N ASN A 63 4.21 7.79 0.47
CA ASN A 63 3.48 8.57 1.45
C ASN A 63 4.28 9.80 1.91
N ARG A 64 3.75 10.99 1.67
CA ARG A 64 4.39 12.27 2.03
C ARG A 64 4.34 12.62 3.51
N GLN A 65 3.54 11.93 4.32
CA GLN A 65 3.59 12.12 5.77
C GLN A 65 4.65 11.22 6.40
N LEU A 66 4.86 10.00 5.88
CA LEU A 66 5.99 9.16 6.31
C LEU A 66 7.32 9.70 5.77
N PHE A 67 7.32 10.17 4.52
CA PHE A 67 8.50 10.69 3.85
C PHE A 67 8.17 12.02 3.13
N PRO A 68 8.17 13.17 3.82
CA PRO A 68 7.85 14.47 3.23
C PRO A 68 8.67 14.82 2.00
N LYS A 69 9.97 14.52 2.03
CA LYS A 69 10.91 14.82 0.96
C LYS A 69 11.53 13.55 0.42
N ILE A 70 12.05 13.63 -0.81
CA ILE A 70 12.83 12.54 -1.40
C ILE A 70 14.13 12.28 -0.62
N SER A 71 14.70 13.31 0.01
CA SER A 71 15.84 13.18 0.91
C SER A 71 15.57 12.21 2.06
N ASP A 72 14.32 12.13 2.53
CA ASP A 72 13.96 11.30 3.67
C ASP A 72 13.93 9.82 3.27
N ILE A 73 13.46 9.51 2.06
CA ILE A 73 13.55 8.15 1.48
C ILE A 73 15.00 7.76 1.24
N ILE A 74 15.81 8.67 0.69
CA ILE A 74 17.23 8.44 0.42
C ILE A 74 17.96 8.17 1.73
N TYR A 75 17.73 8.99 2.75
CA TYR A 75 18.31 8.82 4.08
C TYR A 75 17.90 7.48 4.69
N PHE A 76 16.60 7.17 4.69
CA PHE A 76 16.08 5.90 5.17
C PHE A 76 16.75 4.72 4.47
N SER A 77 16.87 4.78 3.14
CA SER A 77 17.41 3.69 2.33
C SER A 77 18.92 3.51 2.49
N ASN A 78 19.67 4.60 2.62
CA ASN A 78 21.11 4.51 2.84
C ASN A 78 21.41 4.02 4.26
N PHE A 79 20.72 4.56 5.26
CA PHE A 79 20.98 4.25 6.67
C PHE A 79 20.46 2.88 7.10
N ASN A 80 19.25 2.49 6.66
CA ASN A 80 18.61 1.26 7.11
C ASN A 80 18.77 0.09 6.13
N LEU A 81 19.01 0.36 4.85
CA LEU A 81 18.99 -0.66 3.80
C LEU A 81 20.32 -0.78 3.02
N GLY A 82 21.29 0.09 3.27
CA GLY A 82 22.60 0.05 2.60
C GLY A 82 22.54 0.27 1.08
N VAL A 83 21.58 1.08 0.59
CA VAL A 83 21.35 1.26 -0.86
C VAL A 83 22.33 2.25 -1.53
N GLU A 84 23.16 2.95 -0.77
CA GLU A 84 24.19 3.89 -1.25
C GLU A 84 23.74 4.81 -2.42
N PHE A 85 22.54 5.40 -2.32
CA PHE A 85 22.10 6.43 -3.25
C PHE A 85 23.08 7.61 -3.22
N LYS A 86 23.85 7.79 -4.30
CA LYS A 86 24.89 8.82 -4.44
C LYS A 86 24.38 10.20 -4.86
N SER A 87 23.17 10.30 -5.42
CA SER A 87 22.61 11.58 -5.89
C SER A 87 21.19 11.80 -5.39
N GLN A 88 20.90 13.04 -5.01
CA GLN A 88 19.55 13.52 -4.67
C GLN A 88 18.79 14.03 -5.89
N ASN A 89 19.37 13.93 -7.09
CA ASN A 89 18.81 14.46 -8.34
C ASN A 89 17.81 13.50 -8.99
N ALA A 90 17.69 12.27 -8.48
CA ALA A 90 16.72 11.30 -8.97
C ALA A 90 15.31 11.66 -8.47
N SER A 91 14.31 11.45 -9.33
CA SER A 91 12.91 11.63 -8.92
C SER A 91 12.52 10.65 -7.81
N ARG A 92 11.45 10.99 -7.09
CA ARG A 92 10.88 10.14 -6.05
C ARG A 92 10.51 8.76 -6.57
N GLU A 93 9.82 8.74 -7.70
CA GLU A 93 9.41 7.53 -8.40
C GLU A 93 10.62 6.66 -8.79
N VAL A 94 11.69 7.24 -9.34
CA VAL A 94 12.89 6.50 -9.73
C VAL A 94 13.57 5.88 -8.50
N THR A 95 13.63 6.61 -7.39
CA THR A 95 14.21 6.13 -6.13
C THR A 95 13.40 4.97 -5.55
N ILE A 96 12.09 5.12 -5.47
CA ILE A 96 11.18 4.07 -4.97
C ILE A 96 11.27 2.83 -5.86
N ASN A 97 11.22 2.98 -7.19
CA ASN A 97 11.33 1.87 -8.12
C ASN A 97 12.66 1.12 -7.99
N ARG A 98 13.77 1.80 -7.67
CA ARG A 98 15.05 1.12 -7.41
C ARG A 98 15.01 0.28 -6.14
N ILE A 99 14.37 0.77 -5.07
CA ILE A 99 14.18 0.03 -3.82
C ILE A 99 13.33 -1.20 -4.08
N ILE A 100 12.20 -1.04 -4.78
CA ILE A 100 11.28 -2.13 -5.14
C ILE A 100 11.98 -3.18 -5.99
N LYS A 101 12.65 -2.79 -7.09
CA LYS A 101 13.39 -3.73 -7.95
C LYS A 101 14.49 -4.49 -7.23
N ARG A 102 15.04 -3.95 -6.14
CA ARG A 102 16.00 -4.65 -5.31
C ARG A 102 15.31 -5.63 -4.38
N ALA A 103 14.19 -5.24 -3.76
CA ALA A 103 13.36 -6.12 -2.94
C ALA A 103 12.71 -7.27 -3.74
N GLU A 104 12.48 -7.08 -5.04
CA GLU A 104 12.05 -8.14 -5.97
C GLU A 104 13.12 -9.22 -6.17
N LYS A 105 14.40 -8.85 -6.14
CA LYS A 105 15.52 -9.73 -6.47
C LYS A 105 16.22 -10.33 -5.24
N ASP A 106 16.14 -9.64 -4.11
CA ASP A 106 16.86 -9.99 -2.89
C ASP A 106 15.88 -10.10 -1.72
N GLU A 107 15.64 -11.33 -1.29
CA GLU A 107 14.73 -11.64 -0.20
C GLU A 107 15.23 -11.13 1.16
N ALA A 108 16.54 -11.15 1.40
CA ALA A 108 17.11 -10.63 2.64
C ALA A 108 16.89 -9.11 2.71
N PHE A 109 17.14 -8.40 1.61
CA PHE A 109 16.83 -6.98 1.49
C PHE A 109 15.35 -6.70 1.72
N ARG A 110 14.47 -7.49 1.11
CA ARG A 110 13.01 -7.37 1.26
C ARG A 110 12.58 -7.51 2.72
N ASN A 111 13.11 -8.49 3.45
CA ASN A 111 12.75 -8.71 4.85
C ASN A 111 13.27 -7.58 5.77
N ILE A 112 14.47 -7.05 5.49
CA ILE A 112 14.99 -5.86 6.20
C ILE A 112 14.10 -4.65 5.92
N LEU A 113 13.72 -4.41 4.67
CA LEU A 113 12.83 -3.31 4.28
C LEU A 113 11.49 -3.38 5.03
N LYS A 114 10.85 -4.55 5.06
CA LYS A 114 9.58 -4.76 5.79
C LYS A 114 9.70 -4.46 7.27
N SER A 115 10.75 -4.99 7.91
CA SER A 115 11.00 -4.80 9.34
C SER A 115 11.21 -3.32 9.66
N LYS A 116 12.01 -2.63 8.86
CA LYS A 116 12.32 -1.21 9.05
C LYS A 116 11.10 -0.32 8.80
N LEU A 117 10.30 -0.60 7.77
CA LEU A 117 9.04 0.12 7.53
C LEU A 117 8.00 -0.14 8.63
N SER A 118 7.86 -1.39 9.09
CA SER A 118 6.98 -1.72 10.22
C SER A 118 7.38 -0.98 11.49
N ASN A 119 8.68 -0.90 11.78
CA ASN A 119 9.20 -0.13 12.91
C ASN A 119 8.95 1.37 12.74
N LEU A 120 9.12 1.90 11.53
CA LEU A 120 8.88 3.32 11.25
C LEU A 120 7.41 3.70 11.45
N ILE A 121 6.49 2.84 11.01
CA ILE A 121 5.03 3.02 11.18
C ILE A 121 4.65 2.89 12.67
N SER A 122 5.15 1.87 13.36
CA SER A 122 4.79 1.60 14.77
C SER A 122 5.41 2.57 15.77
N MET A 123 6.64 3.05 15.54
CA MET A 123 7.29 4.05 16.40
C MET A 123 6.66 5.44 16.27
N GLY A 124 5.73 5.64 15.33
CA GLY A 124 4.98 6.86 15.22
C GLY A 124 5.89 8.07 15.07
N HIS A 125 6.79 8.06 14.07
CA HIS A 125 7.56 9.24 13.62
C HIS A 125 6.67 10.39 13.08
N TYR A 126 5.46 10.53 13.62
CA TYR A 126 4.49 11.59 13.48
C TYR A 126 4.70 12.72 14.51
N LYS A 127 5.47 12.52 15.59
CA LYS A 127 5.47 13.47 16.71
C LYS A 127 6.24 14.79 16.50
N GLU A 128 6.97 14.96 15.40
CA GLU A 128 7.73 16.20 15.16
C GLU A 128 7.51 16.85 13.79
N GLN A 129 6.40 16.52 13.10
CA GLN A 129 6.00 17.35 11.96
C GLN A 129 5.26 18.57 12.49
N LYS A 130 6.04 19.65 12.65
CA LYS A 130 5.53 21.01 12.91
C LYS A 130 4.28 21.27 12.07
N LEU A 131 3.28 21.81 12.76
CA LEU A 131 1.93 22.30 12.42
C LEU A 131 1.70 23.05 11.09
N THR A 132 2.51 22.85 10.05
CA THR A 132 2.44 23.59 8.79
C THR A 132 2.40 22.62 7.61
N SER A 133 1.30 21.91 7.43
CA SER A 133 0.82 21.57 6.08
C SER A 133 -0.57 20.96 6.10
N THR A 134 -1.42 21.51 5.24
CA THR A 134 -2.81 21.16 4.95
C THR A 134 -2.96 19.81 4.24
N SER A 135 -2.20 18.79 4.64
CA SER A 135 -2.33 17.44 4.07
C SER A 135 -3.37 16.65 4.86
N LYS A 136 -4.39 16.13 4.16
CA LYS A 136 -5.42 15.20 4.68
C LYS A 136 -4.83 14.32 5.78
N SER A 137 -5.35 14.45 7.00
CA SER A 137 -4.99 13.62 8.14
C SER A 137 -4.89 12.16 7.70
N ILE A 138 -3.74 11.52 7.87
CA ILE A 138 -3.68 10.05 7.72
C ILE A 138 -4.69 9.48 8.69
N ASN A 139 -5.60 8.68 8.15
CA ASN A 139 -6.56 7.99 8.99
C ASN A 139 -5.77 6.94 9.75
N TYR A 140 -5.89 6.88 11.07
CA TYR A 140 -5.21 5.89 11.91
C TYR A 140 -5.44 4.45 11.38
N ASN A 141 -6.60 4.22 10.74
CA ASN A 141 -6.94 3.00 10.03
C ASN A 141 -5.95 2.62 8.91
N ASP A 142 -5.43 3.60 8.16
CA ASP A 142 -4.52 3.35 7.03
C ASP A 142 -3.17 2.81 7.53
N LEU A 143 -2.73 3.20 8.73
CA LEU A 143 -1.48 2.74 9.33
C LEU A 143 -1.58 1.34 9.91
N GLU A 144 -2.70 1.03 10.58
CA GLU A 144 -2.97 -0.35 11.01
C GLU A 144 -3.12 -1.28 9.81
N GLU A 145 -3.73 -0.79 8.73
CA GLU A 145 -3.87 -1.53 7.49
C GLU A 145 -2.49 -1.79 6.85
N TRP A 146 -1.62 -0.79 6.75
CA TRP A 146 -0.24 -1.00 6.24
C TRP A 146 0.61 -1.89 7.14
N ALA A 147 0.51 -1.76 8.46
CA ALA A 147 1.22 -2.64 9.39
C ALA A 147 0.76 -4.10 9.28
N LYS A 148 -0.54 -4.32 9.04
CA LYS A 148 -1.09 -5.65 8.74
C LYS A 148 -0.57 -6.16 7.39
N MET A 149 -0.62 -5.32 6.35
CA MET A 149 -0.17 -5.68 5.00
C MET A 149 1.32 -6.01 4.95
N LEU A 150 2.18 -5.28 5.67
CA LEU A 150 3.62 -5.53 5.72
C LEU A 150 3.99 -6.91 6.32
N LYS A 151 3.12 -7.50 7.15
CA LYS A 151 3.32 -8.87 7.66
C LYS A 151 3.08 -9.96 6.61
N ASP A 152 2.31 -9.64 5.56
CA ASP A 152 1.85 -10.61 4.55
C ASP A 152 2.64 -10.52 3.22
N ILE A 153 3.42 -9.46 3.02
CA ILE A 153 4.42 -9.34 1.93
C ILE A 153 5.54 -10.31 2.24
#